data_AF-A0A6G3TT58-F1
#
_entry.id   AF-A0A6G3TT58-F1
#
_cell.length_a   1.000
_cell.length_b   1.000
_cell.length_c   1.000
_cell.angle_alpha   90.00
_cell.angle_beta   90.00
_cell.angle_gamma   90.00
#
_symmetry.space_group_name_H-M   'P 1'
#
loop_
_entity.id
_entity.type
_entity.pdbx_description
1 polymer ?
#
loop_
_entity_poly.entity_id
_entity_poly.type
_entity_poly.pdbx_seq_one_letter_code
_entity_poly.pdbx_strand_id
1 'polypeptide(L)'
;SDAALKAPPGRPLPTEPRLTVHGTAAGQITLTRHLAALRPGRYGLAGDGSHAVLGPVLDTAEHGADTVVRRLERVTHGTLATGDRAWFTPNLYVGNPGTALDLEYADVEVPGELGPLPAWFLPGARPTWIVAVHGLAATREHALNLIAPLHRRNVPVLALAYRGDVGAPPSPDGLHHFGETEWRDLDAAVRYALDHGARQVVLLGWSTGATMALRTAALSGVRDRIAGLVLDSPVLSWETTLRALAAARRTPGALL
;
A
#
# COMPACT_ATOMS: atom_id res chain seq x y z
N SER A 1 19.53 -3.32 -15.12
CA SER A 1 19.70 -3.37 -13.65
C SER A 1 18.37 -3.79 -13.04
N ASP A 2 18.30 -5.01 -12.51
CA ASP A 2 17.04 -5.59 -12.00
C ASP A 2 16.67 -5.07 -10.61
N ALA A 3 17.53 -4.24 -10.01
CA ALA A 3 17.26 -3.55 -8.76
C ALA A 3 15.98 -2.71 -8.83
N ALA A 4 15.58 -2.26 -10.03
CA ALA A 4 14.31 -1.56 -10.24
C ALA A 4 13.08 -2.43 -9.87
N LEU A 5 13.20 -3.71 -10.16
CA LEU A 5 12.16 -4.75 -10.12
C LEU A 5 12.12 -5.53 -8.81
N LYS A 6 13.16 -5.39 -7.99
CA LYS A 6 13.20 -5.89 -6.61
C LYS A 6 12.76 -4.78 -5.67
N ALA A 7 11.57 -4.92 -5.09
CA ALA A 7 10.93 -3.88 -4.29
C ALA A 7 10.42 -4.48 -2.96
N PRO A 8 11.33 -4.81 -2.03
CA PRO A 8 10.92 -5.42 -0.76
C PRO A 8 9.99 -4.47 0.01
N PRO A 9 8.95 -4.99 0.67
CA PRO A 9 8.02 -4.18 1.43
C PRO A 9 8.70 -3.48 2.62
N GLY A 10 8.09 -2.38 3.08
CA GLY A 10 8.53 -1.67 4.29
C GLY A 10 9.73 -0.73 4.11
N ARG A 11 10.25 -0.58 2.89
CA ARG A 11 11.25 0.44 2.56
C ARG A 11 10.61 1.60 1.78
N PRO A 12 11.09 2.85 1.94
CA PRO A 12 10.61 3.94 1.11
C PRO A 12 10.86 3.61 -0.35
N LEU A 13 9.89 3.95 -1.21
CA LEU A 13 10.15 3.97 -2.64
C LEU A 13 11.31 4.93 -2.92
N PRO A 14 12.10 4.72 -3.99
CA PRO A 14 13.24 5.60 -4.32
C PRO A 14 12.87 7.08 -4.46
N THR A 15 11.60 7.37 -4.74
CA THR A 15 11.03 8.72 -4.88
C THR A 15 10.70 9.37 -3.53
N GLU A 16 10.66 8.62 -2.44
CA GLU A 16 10.32 9.13 -1.11
C GLU A 16 11.60 9.43 -0.31
N PRO A 17 11.84 10.70 0.08
CA PRO A 17 13.06 11.08 0.78
C PRO A 17 13.05 10.55 2.21
N ARG A 18 14.25 10.23 2.70
CA ARG A 18 14.48 10.10 4.14
C ARG A 18 14.69 11.49 4.73
N LEU A 19 13.87 11.83 5.72
CA LEU A 19 13.88 13.08 6.49
C LEU A 19 14.53 12.85 7.86
N THR A 20 14.97 13.92 8.50
CA THR A 20 15.41 13.88 9.90
C THR A 20 14.31 14.44 10.79
N VAL A 21 14.07 13.77 11.92
CA VAL A 21 13.29 14.32 13.03
C VAL A 21 14.17 15.31 13.79
N HIS A 22 13.74 16.57 13.90
CA HIS A 22 14.46 17.60 14.66
C HIS A 22 13.98 17.69 16.10
N GLY A 23 12.75 17.26 16.36
CA GLY A 23 12.20 17.17 17.71
C GLY A 23 10.71 16.87 17.70
N THR A 24 10.19 16.52 18.87
CA THR A 24 8.77 16.35 19.13
C THR A 24 8.37 17.23 20.31
N ALA A 25 7.13 17.72 20.28
CA ALA A 25 6.50 18.45 21.37
C ALA A 25 5.03 18.00 21.49
N ALA A 26 4.27 18.57 22.42
CA ALA A 26 2.87 18.18 22.65
C ALA A 26 2.03 18.27 21.35
N GLY A 27 1.72 17.11 20.78
CA GLY A 27 1.00 16.98 19.51
C GLY A 27 1.74 17.58 18.31
N GLN A 28 3.07 17.73 18.34
CA GLN A 28 3.85 18.32 17.25
C GLN A 28 5.09 17.48 16.94
N ILE A 29 5.47 17.49 15.66
CA ILE A 29 6.76 16.97 15.21
C ILE A 29 7.40 17.95 14.24
N THR A 30 8.70 18.18 14.43
CA THR A 30 9.51 19.02 13.57
C THR A 30 10.37 18.13 12.69
N LEU A 31 10.25 18.27 11.37
CA LEU A 31 10.99 17.50 10.37
C LEU A 31 11.87 18.41 9.52
N THR A 32 12.90 17.84 8.89
CA THR A 32 13.66 18.54 7.84
C THR A 32 12.69 19.05 6.78
N ARG A 33 12.78 20.34 6.43
CA ARG A 33 11.98 20.93 5.37
C ARG A 33 12.33 20.25 4.06
N HIS A 34 11.30 19.69 3.44
CA HIS A 34 11.37 19.06 2.12
C HIS A 34 9.97 19.13 1.50
N LEU A 35 9.88 19.08 0.17
CA LEU A 35 8.59 19.07 -0.53
C LEU A 35 7.65 17.96 -0.02
N ALA A 36 8.20 16.78 0.28
CA ALA A 36 7.47 15.67 0.90
C ALA A 36 6.87 16.04 2.27
N ALA A 37 7.62 16.74 3.12
CA ALA A 37 7.18 17.16 4.44
C ALA A 37 6.18 18.32 4.43
N LEU A 38 6.06 19.01 3.29
CA LEU A 38 5.09 20.08 3.05
C LEU A 38 3.78 19.58 2.44
N ARG A 39 3.67 18.30 2.05
CA ARG A 39 2.45 17.77 1.42
C ARG A 39 1.22 17.96 2.33
N PRO A 40 0.11 18.51 1.82
CA PRO A 40 -1.09 18.72 2.63
C PRO A 40 -1.74 17.38 2.99
N GLY A 41 -2.41 17.32 4.16
CA GLY A 41 -3.18 16.15 4.57
C GLY A 41 -2.53 15.29 5.65
N ARG A 42 -2.99 14.05 5.73
CA ARG A 42 -2.65 13.09 6.79
C ARG A 42 -1.86 11.93 6.21
N TYR A 43 -0.78 11.55 6.88
CA TYR A 43 0.14 10.52 6.41
C TYR A 43 0.70 9.69 7.56
N GLY A 44 1.09 8.45 7.28
CA GLY A 44 1.96 7.72 8.17
C GLY A 44 3.39 8.26 8.05
N LEU A 45 4.11 8.21 9.16
CA LEU A 45 5.55 8.45 9.22
C LEU A 45 6.21 7.17 9.73
N ALA A 46 6.93 6.49 8.85
CA ALA A 46 7.70 5.30 9.20
C ALA A 46 9.15 5.67 9.49
N GLY A 47 9.75 4.99 10.47
CA GLY A 47 11.17 5.08 10.79
C GLY A 47 11.73 3.70 11.10
N ASP A 48 12.95 3.65 11.61
CA ASP A 48 13.59 2.41 12.02
C ASP A 48 12.93 1.88 13.31
N GLY A 49 11.95 0.97 13.15
CA GLY A 49 11.19 0.39 14.27
C GLY A 49 10.09 1.28 14.84
N SER A 50 9.80 2.42 14.20
CA SER A 50 8.77 3.36 14.63
C SER A 50 7.72 3.63 13.54
N HIS A 51 6.50 3.91 13.99
CA HIS A 51 5.44 4.39 13.13
C HIS A 51 4.59 5.43 13.88
N ALA A 52 4.28 6.54 13.22
CA ALA A 52 3.38 7.56 13.70
C ALA A 52 2.41 8.02 12.61
N VAL A 53 1.38 8.76 12.99
CA VAL A 53 0.46 9.43 12.07
C VAL A 53 0.57 10.93 12.26
N LEU A 54 0.85 11.60 11.15
CA LEU A 54 0.98 13.04 11.08
C LEU A 54 -0.22 13.64 10.38
N GLY A 55 -0.75 14.71 10.95
CA GLY A 55 -1.77 15.56 10.34
C GLY A 55 -1.16 16.68 9.49
N PRO A 56 -1.89 17.80 9.30
CA PRO A 56 -1.45 18.90 8.44
C PRO A 56 -0.21 19.62 8.98
N VAL A 57 0.40 20.41 8.09
CA VAL A 57 1.44 21.38 8.43
C VAL A 57 0.83 22.44 9.36
N LEU A 58 1.60 22.87 10.35
CA LEU A 58 1.21 23.91 11.30
C LEU A 58 1.88 25.23 10.94
N ASP A 59 1.23 26.04 10.10
CA ASP A 59 1.80 27.27 9.54
C ASP A 59 2.12 28.34 10.59
N THR A 60 1.48 28.28 11.77
CA THR A 60 1.68 29.24 12.87
C THR A 60 2.72 28.77 13.90
N ALA A 61 3.29 27.57 13.74
CA ALA A 61 4.29 27.08 14.69
C ALA A 61 5.65 27.72 14.40
N GLU A 62 6.33 28.21 15.44
CA GLU A 62 7.69 28.70 15.29
C GLU A 62 8.64 27.57 14.89
N HIS A 63 9.42 27.79 13.83
CA HIS A 63 10.40 26.83 13.34
C HIS A 63 11.50 27.53 12.53
N GLY A 64 12.66 26.88 12.40
CA GLY A 64 13.74 27.38 11.54
C GLY A 64 13.38 27.34 10.05
N ALA A 65 14.13 28.07 9.22
CA ALA A 65 13.93 28.06 7.77
C ALA A 65 14.04 26.64 7.16
N ASP A 66 14.89 25.79 7.75
CA ASP A 66 15.18 24.44 7.26
C ASP A 66 14.29 23.36 7.86
N THR A 67 13.25 23.73 8.61
CA THR A 67 12.33 22.78 9.24
C THR A 67 10.87 23.08 8.91
N VAL A 68 10.03 22.07 9.12
CA VAL A 68 8.56 22.16 9.04
C VAL A 68 7.97 21.46 10.25
N VAL A 69 6.94 22.07 10.84
CA VAL A 69 6.20 21.49 11.96
C VAL A 69 4.89 20.92 11.45
N ARG A 70 4.59 19.68 11.84
CA ARG A 70 3.31 19.03 11.56
C ARG A 70 2.62 18.63 12.86
N ARG A 71 1.30 18.46 12.78
CA ARG A 71 0.52 17.83 13.86
C ARG A 71 0.99 16.38 14.02
N LEU A 72 1.51 16.02 15.19
CA LEU A 72 1.70 14.63 15.58
C LEU A 72 0.41 14.15 16.22
N GLU A 73 -0.37 13.34 15.50
CA GLU A 73 -1.68 12.89 15.98
C GLU A 73 -1.57 11.69 16.90
N ARG A 74 -0.71 10.72 16.54
CA ARG A 74 -0.41 9.56 17.37
C ARG A 74 0.90 8.90 16.96
N VAL A 75 1.55 8.27 17.92
CA VAL A 75 2.62 7.29 17.67
C VAL A 75 1.99 5.91 17.81
N THR A 76 2.02 5.09 16.75
CA THR A 76 1.49 3.73 16.79
C THR A 76 2.39 2.82 17.61
N HIS A 77 3.70 2.86 17.35
CA HIS A 77 4.72 2.12 18.08
C HIS A 77 6.09 2.79 17.90
N GLY A 78 7.04 2.41 18.77
CA GLY A 78 8.39 2.98 18.77
C GLY A 78 8.45 4.40 19.31
N THR A 79 9.57 5.08 19.07
CA THR A 79 9.80 6.47 19.48
C THR A 79 10.30 7.30 18.30
N LEU A 80 10.17 8.62 18.40
CA LEU A 80 10.64 9.59 17.42
C LEU A 80 11.51 10.62 18.15
N ALA A 81 12.81 10.37 18.18
CA ALA A 81 13.82 11.20 18.81
C ALA A 81 14.50 12.13 17.79
N THR A 82 15.10 13.20 18.30
CA THR A 82 15.93 14.09 17.47
C THR A 82 17.09 13.30 16.84
N GLY A 83 17.25 13.44 15.52
CA GLY A 83 18.24 12.73 14.73
C GLY A 83 17.68 11.50 14.00
N ASP A 84 16.51 10.99 14.40
CA ASP A 84 15.92 9.81 13.78
C ASP A 84 15.63 10.04 12.30
N ARG A 85 15.83 8.98 11.50
CA ARG A 85 15.52 8.96 10.08
C ARG A 85 14.14 8.40 9.86
N ALA A 86 13.31 9.16 9.16
CA ALA A 86 11.93 8.80 8.89
C ALA A 86 11.51 9.15 7.46
N TRP A 87 10.46 8.53 6.97
CA TRP A 87 9.88 8.78 5.63
C TRP A 87 8.37 8.66 5.69
N PHE A 88 7.68 9.36 4.78
CA PHE A 88 6.23 9.26 4.70
C PHE A 88 5.81 7.93 4.07
N THR A 89 4.68 7.42 4.54
CA THR A 89 4.02 6.23 4.00
C THR A 89 2.52 6.51 3.88
N PRO A 90 1.82 5.93 2.88
CA PRO A 90 0.37 6.03 2.82
C PRO A 90 -0.32 5.26 3.95
N ASN A 91 0.36 4.30 4.60
CA ASN A 91 -0.23 3.52 5.68
C ASN A 91 -0.48 4.41 6.90
N LEU A 92 -1.74 4.70 7.21
CA LEU A 92 -2.09 5.34 8.49
C LEU A 92 -2.13 4.29 9.61
N TYR A 93 -2.40 3.04 9.24
CA TYR A 93 -2.51 1.89 10.12
C TYR A 93 -1.47 0.85 9.73
N VAL A 94 -0.89 0.18 10.73
CA VAL A 94 0.09 -0.90 10.58
C VAL A 94 -0.32 -2.06 11.48
N GLY A 95 -0.01 -3.30 11.10
CA GLY A 95 -0.48 -4.50 11.78
C GLY A 95 -1.58 -5.23 11.00
N ASN A 96 -2.62 -5.72 11.68
CA ASN A 96 -3.73 -6.45 11.06
C ASN A 96 -5.08 -5.81 11.43
N PRO A 97 -6.21 -6.23 10.82
CA PRO A 97 -7.51 -5.61 11.11
C PRO A 97 -7.90 -5.66 12.59
N GLY A 98 -7.57 -6.74 13.30
CA GLY A 98 -7.85 -6.85 14.74
C GLY A 98 -7.04 -5.87 15.57
N THR A 99 -5.72 -5.85 15.43
CA THR A 99 -4.84 -4.99 16.25
C THR A 99 -4.91 -3.52 15.88
N ALA A 100 -5.09 -3.21 14.59
CA ALA A 100 -5.04 -1.84 14.10
C ALA A 100 -6.40 -1.14 14.11
N LEU A 101 -7.50 -1.90 14.00
CA LEU A 101 -8.85 -1.34 13.83
C LEU A 101 -9.88 -1.92 14.81
N ASP A 102 -9.51 -2.89 15.65
CA ASP A 102 -10.42 -3.62 16.55
C ASP A 102 -11.58 -4.28 15.79
N LEU A 103 -11.25 -4.92 14.65
CA LEU A 103 -12.21 -5.59 13.78
C LEU A 103 -11.97 -7.09 13.72
N GLU A 104 -13.07 -7.85 13.76
CA GLU A 104 -13.04 -9.28 13.46
C GLU A 104 -12.68 -9.49 11.98
N TYR A 105 -11.78 -10.44 11.76
CA TYR A 105 -11.34 -10.84 10.42
C TYR A 105 -10.86 -12.29 10.46
N ALA A 106 -10.82 -12.92 9.29
CA ALA A 106 -10.19 -14.23 9.09
C ALA A 106 -8.92 -14.08 8.25
N ASP A 107 -7.84 -14.71 8.69
CA ASP A 107 -6.71 -15.04 7.81
C ASP A 107 -7.12 -16.23 6.94
N VAL A 108 -7.13 -16.04 5.61
CA VAL A 108 -7.53 -17.06 4.64
C VAL A 108 -6.43 -17.26 3.59
N GLU A 109 -6.41 -18.43 2.97
CA GLU A 109 -5.52 -18.75 1.86
C GLU A 109 -6.31 -18.86 0.57
N VAL A 110 -6.04 -17.96 -0.37
CA VAL A 110 -6.61 -18.00 -1.72
C VAL A 110 -5.78 -18.97 -2.57
N PRO A 111 -6.36 -20.01 -3.20
CA PRO A 111 -5.62 -20.91 -4.07
C PRO A 111 -5.13 -20.20 -5.34
N GLY A 112 -3.84 -19.86 -5.39
CA GLY A 112 -3.20 -19.22 -6.54
C GLY A 112 -2.50 -20.21 -7.48
N GLU A 113 -2.16 -19.74 -8.68
CA GLU A 113 -1.43 -20.50 -9.72
C GLU A 113 -0.09 -21.07 -9.21
N LEU A 114 0.61 -20.31 -8.37
CA LEU A 114 1.94 -20.65 -7.86
C LEU A 114 1.91 -21.22 -6.43
N GLY A 115 0.72 -21.36 -5.83
CA GLY A 115 0.54 -21.77 -4.44
C GLY A 115 -0.46 -20.89 -3.67
N PRO A 116 -0.65 -21.13 -2.36
CA PRO A 116 -1.59 -20.40 -1.53
C PRO A 116 -1.18 -18.93 -1.38
N LEU A 117 -2.15 -18.03 -1.51
CA LEU A 117 -1.99 -16.58 -1.42
C LEU A 117 -2.66 -16.07 -0.14
N PRO A 118 -1.90 -15.58 0.85
CA PRO A 118 -2.48 -15.09 2.09
C PRO A 118 -3.37 -13.86 1.89
N ALA A 119 -4.55 -13.85 2.49
CA ALA A 119 -5.46 -12.72 2.46
C ALA A 119 -6.16 -12.51 3.81
N TRP A 120 -6.60 -11.27 4.04
CA TRP A 120 -7.55 -10.99 5.12
C TRP A 120 -8.95 -10.94 4.54
N PHE A 121 -9.84 -11.74 5.11
CA PHE A 121 -11.27 -11.65 4.85
C PHE A 121 -11.98 -10.97 6.02
N LEU A 122 -12.68 -9.88 5.72
CA LEU A 122 -13.58 -9.22 6.66
C LEU A 122 -15.03 -9.48 6.21
N PRO A 123 -15.87 -10.09 7.07
CA PRO A 123 -17.23 -10.43 6.70
C PRO A 123 -18.12 -9.18 6.53
N GLY A 124 -19.20 -9.35 5.79
CA GLY A 124 -20.23 -8.34 5.60
C GLY A 124 -21.50 -8.94 5.00
N ALA A 125 -22.62 -8.25 5.11
CA ALA A 125 -23.91 -8.75 4.66
C ALA A 125 -24.19 -8.48 3.16
N ARG A 126 -23.35 -7.71 2.48
CA ARG A 126 -23.58 -7.34 1.08
C ARG A 126 -23.20 -8.48 0.12
N PRO A 127 -23.98 -8.68 -0.95
CA PRO A 127 -23.68 -9.70 -1.96
C PRO A 127 -22.50 -9.29 -2.86
N THR A 128 -22.12 -8.01 -2.86
CA THR A 128 -20.97 -7.50 -3.61
C THR A 128 -19.78 -7.33 -2.66
N TRP A 129 -18.70 -8.04 -2.96
CA TRP A 129 -17.46 -7.96 -2.19
C TRP A 129 -16.51 -6.93 -2.79
N ILE A 130 -15.63 -6.38 -1.97
CA ILE A 130 -14.46 -5.64 -2.44
C ILE A 130 -13.25 -6.56 -2.35
N VAL A 131 -12.53 -6.72 -3.47
CA VAL A 131 -11.20 -7.34 -3.47
C VAL A 131 -10.18 -6.21 -3.55
N ALA A 132 -9.42 -6.02 -2.47
CA ALA A 132 -8.45 -4.96 -2.32
C ALA A 132 -7.04 -5.47 -2.61
N VAL A 133 -6.30 -4.77 -3.49
CA VAL A 133 -4.98 -5.16 -3.96
C VAL A 133 -4.02 -3.98 -3.94
N HIS A 134 -2.93 -4.13 -3.19
CA HIS A 134 -1.95 -3.06 -2.98
C HIS A 134 -0.98 -2.91 -4.16
N GLY A 135 -0.15 -1.88 -4.08
CA GLY A 135 0.89 -1.59 -5.06
C GLY A 135 2.24 -2.22 -4.70
N LEU A 136 3.21 -2.03 -5.60
CA LEU A 136 4.62 -2.37 -5.43
C LEU A 136 5.20 -1.80 -4.13
N ALA A 137 6.03 -2.59 -3.43
CA ALA A 137 6.66 -2.25 -2.14
C ALA A 137 5.69 -1.96 -0.96
N ALA A 138 4.39 -2.08 -1.18
CA ALA A 138 3.38 -2.06 -0.13
C ALA A 138 3.01 -3.50 0.27
N THR A 139 2.09 -3.63 1.22
CA THR A 139 1.49 -4.91 1.61
C THR A 139 -0.03 -4.73 1.73
N ARG A 140 -0.75 -5.83 2.00
CA ARG A 140 -2.19 -5.80 2.28
C ARG A 140 -2.60 -4.87 3.43
N GLU A 141 -1.66 -4.43 4.26
CA GLU A 141 -1.87 -3.35 5.25
C GLU A 141 -2.38 -2.05 4.62
N HIS A 142 -2.04 -1.77 3.35
CA HIS A 142 -2.51 -0.55 2.69
C HIS A 142 -4.04 -0.47 2.66
N ALA A 143 -4.73 -1.62 2.63
CA ALA A 143 -6.19 -1.69 2.70
C ALA A 143 -6.77 -1.22 4.05
N LEU A 144 -6.00 -1.25 5.15
CA LEU A 144 -6.47 -0.85 6.49
C LEU A 144 -7.00 0.60 6.51
N ASN A 145 -6.46 1.46 5.65
CA ASN A 145 -6.93 2.84 5.49
C ASN A 145 -8.42 2.92 5.08
N LEU A 146 -8.93 1.93 4.37
CA LEU A 146 -10.30 1.89 3.84
C LEU A 146 -11.16 0.79 4.48
N ILE A 147 -10.58 -0.18 5.19
CA ILE A 147 -11.32 -1.27 5.82
C ILE A 147 -12.39 -0.74 6.80
N ALA A 148 -12.03 0.15 7.72
CA ALA A 148 -12.99 0.64 8.73
C ALA A 148 -14.25 1.30 8.13
N PRO A 149 -14.17 2.24 7.15
CA PRO A 149 -15.37 2.79 6.53
C PRO A 149 -16.15 1.78 5.67
N LEU A 150 -15.51 0.77 5.08
CA LEU A 150 -16.18 -0.29 4.33
C LEU A 150 -16.93 -1.25 5.26
N HIS A 151 -16.29 -1.65 6.36
CA HIS A 151 -16.89 -2.49 7.41
C HIS A 151 -18.15 -1.85 8.00
N ARG A 152 -18.11 -0.55 8.33
CA ARG A 152 -19.31 0.21 8.80
C ARG A 152 -20.49 0.20 7.83
N ARG A 153 -20.27 -0.17 6.56
CA ARG A 153 -21.29 -0.28 5.52
C ARG A 153 -21.67 -1.72 5.21
N ASN A 154 -21.22 -2.68 6.04
CA ASN A 154 -21.41 -4.12 5.88
C ASN A 154 -20.92 -4.63 4.52
N VAL A 155 -19.86 -4.03 3.97
CA VAL A 155 -19.23 -4.46 2.72
C VAL A 155 -18.18 -5.52 3.06
N PRO A 156 -18.29 -6.76 2.56
CA PRO A 156 -17.22 -7.75 2.70
C PRO A 156 -15.96 -7.28 1.98
N VAL A 157 -14.80 -7.50 2.59
CA VAL A 157 -13.50 -7.12 2.03
C VAL A 157 -12.56 -8.32 2.04
N LEU A 158 -11.95 -8.61 0.89
CA LEU A 158 -10.84 -9.54 0.76
C LEU A 158 -9.58 -8.74 0.40
N ALA A 159 -8.67 -8.55 1.37
CA ALA A 159 -7.40 -7.85 1.16
C ALA A 159 -6.29 -8.86 0.85
N LEU A 160 -5.87 -8.91 -0.40
CA LEU A 160 -4.95 -9.92 -0.95
C LEU A 160 -3.49 -9.51 -0.74
N ALA A 161 -2.66 -10.45 -0.29
CA ALA A 161 -1.23 -10.46 -0.60
C ALA A 161 -1.00 -11.38 -1.80
N TYR A 162 -0.14 -10.98 -2.73
CA TYR A 162 0.09 -11.67 -3.99
C TYR A 162 1.55 -12.11 -4.14
N ARG A 163 1.89 -12.80 -5.24
CA ARG A 163 3.23 -13.37 -5.45
C ARG A 163 4.35 -12.36 -5.16
N GLY A 164 5.33 -12.79 -4.38
CA GLY A 164 6.46 -11.96 -3.92
C GLY A 164 6.22 -11.24 -2.59
N ASP A 165 5.01 -11.26 -2.04
CA ASP A 165 4.74 -10.74 -0.69
C ASP A 165 5.13 -11.74 0.41
N VAL A 166 5.19 -11.24 1.65
CA VAL A 166 5.42 -12.07 2.83
C VAL A 166 4.31 -13.12 2.95
N GLY A 167 4.72 -14.39 2.97
CA GLY A 167 3.83 -15.55 3.07
C GLY A 167 3.24 -16.03 1.74
N ALA A 168 3.42 -15.28 0.65
CA ALA A 168 3.02 -15.72 -0.69
C ALA A 168 4.20 -16.39 -1.43
N PRO A 169 3.93 -17.26 -2.42
CA PRO A 169 4.97 -17.79 -3.29
C PRO A 169 5.75 -16.68 -4.01
N PRO A 170 7.06 -16.84 -4.23
CA PRO A 170 7.81 -15.89 -5.04
C PRO A 170 7.40 -15.97 -6.52
N SER A 171 7.62 -14.90 -7.28
CA SER A 171 7.63 -15.00 -8.74
C SER A 171 8.72 -15.99 -9.19
N PRO A 172 8.52 -16.80 -10.25
CA PRO A 172 9.51 -17.80 -10.69
C PRO A 172 10.90 -17.23 -11.01
N ASP A 173 10.96 -15.98 -11.48
CA ASP A 173 12.18 -15.23 -11.78
C ASP A 173 12.63 -14.29 -10.63
N GLY A 174 11.84 -14.23 -9.55
CA GLY A 174 12.08 -13.35 -8.41
C GLY A 174 11.89 -11.85 -8.71
N LEU A 175 11.18 -11.49 -9.78
CA LEU A 175 10.93 -10.10 -10.18
C LEU A 175 9.44 -9.73 -10.10
N HIS A 176 9.16 -8.45 -9.92
CA HIS A 176 7.81 -7.90 -10.09
C HIS A 176 7.59 -7.47 -11.54
N HIS A 177 6.43 -7.83 -12.11
CA HIS A 177 6.01 -7.52 -13.48
C HIS A 177 4.92 -6.44 -13.54
N PHE A 178 4.74 -5.72 -12.43
CA PHE A 178 3.85 -4.56 -12.26
C PHE A 178 2.43 -4.84 -12.80
N GLY A 179 1.94 -6.03 -12.49
CA GLY A 179 0.60 -6.49 -12.82
C GLY A 179 0.53 -7.37 -14.06
N GLU A 180 1.61 -7.52 -14.84
CA GLU A 180 1.57 -8.35 -16.05
C GLU A 180 1.40 -9.84 -15.77
N THR A 181 2.06 -10.35 -14.73
CA THR A 181 1.87 -11.73 -14.29
C THR A 181 1.01 -11.80 -13.04
N GLU A 182 1.13 -10.81 -12.16
CA GLU A 182 0.47 -10.77 -10.86
C GLU A 182 -1.06 -10.68 -10.96
N TRP A 183 -1.63 -10.18 -12.07
CA TRP A 183 -3.10 -10.13 -12.21
C TRP A 183 -3.78 -11.52 -12.10
N ARG A 184 -3.04 -12.61 -12.35
CA ARG A 184 -3.52 -13.99 -12.16
C ARG A 184 -3.80 -14.32 -10.69
N ASP A 185 -3.07 -13.70 -9.77
CA ASP A 185 -3.31 -13.84 -8.32
C ASP A 185 -4.58 -13.08 -7.91
N LEU A 186 -4.80 -11.90 -8.50
CA LEU A 186 -6.05 -11.16 -8.30
C LEU A 186 -7.24 -11.90 -8.89
N ASP A 187 -7.08 -12.52 -10.06
CA ASP A 187 -8.09 -13.37 -10.68
C ASP A 187 -8.44 -14.59 -9.80
N ALA A 188 -7.44 -15.20 -9.15
CA ALA A 188 -7.67 -16.24 -8.15
C ALA A 188 -8.47 -15.72 -6.94
N ALA A 189 -8.15 -14.52 -6.45
CA ALA A 189 -8.89 -13.89 -5.34
C ALA A 189 -10.34 -13.55 -5.72
N VAL A 190 -10.59 -13.16 -6.97
CA VAL A 190 -11.96 -12.99 -7.48
C VAL A 190 -12.72 -14.31 -7.45
N ARG A 191 -12.14 -15.40 -7.98
CA ARG A 191 -12.79 -16.72 -7.92
C ARG A 191 -13.06 -17.17 -6.50
N TYR A 192 -12.08 -17.03 -5.62
CA TYR A 192 -12.24 -17.31 -4.20
C TYR A 192 -13.43 -16.57 -3.61
N ALA A 193 -13.55 -15.25 -3.85
CA ALA A 193 -14.68 -14.47 -3.36
C ALA A 193 -16.03 -15.02 -3.89
N LEU A 194 -16.10 -15.37 -5.18
CA LEU A 194 -17.31 -15.93 -5.78
C LEU A 194 -17.70 -17.29 -5.18
N ASP A 195 -16.72 -18.17 -4.97
CA ASP A 195 -16.90 -19.49 -4.36
C ASP A 195 -17.34 -19.40 -2.89
N HIS A 196 -17.02 -18.28 -2.23
CA HIS A 196 -17.38 -17.99 -0.84
C HIS A 196 -18.59 -17.05 -0.72
N GLY A 197 -19.41 -16.94 -1.78
CA GLY A 197 -20.72 -16.31 -1.71
C GLY A 197 -20.81 -14.90 -2.28
N ALA A 198 -19.74 -14.34 -2.85
CA ALA A 198 -19.83 -13.09 -3.58
C ALA A 198 -20.70 -13.29 -4.85
N ARG A 199 -21.75 -12.48 -4.99
CA ARG A 199 -22.52 -12.38 -6.25
C ARG A 199 -21.77 -11.54 -7.27
N GLN A 200 -21.08 -10.49 -6.84
CA GLN A 200 -20.26 -9.64 -7.71
C GLN A 200 -19.05 -9.16 -6.92
N VAL A 201 -18.04 -8.67 -7.62
CA VAL A 201 -16.85 -8.07 -7.02
C VAL A 201 -16.62 -6.66 -7.54
N VAL A 202 -16.12 -5.79 -6.68
CA VAL A 202 -15.49 -4.53 -7.07
C VAL A 202 -13.99 -4.66 -6.77
N LEU A 203 -13.16 -4.35 -7.77
CA LEU A 203 -11.71 -4.39 -7.60
C LEU A 203 -11.23 -3.01 -7.16
N LEU A 204 -10.57 -2.97 -6.00
CA LEU A 204 -9.97 -1.77 -5.43
C LEU A 204 -8.45 -1.92 -5.49
N GLY A 205 -7.81 -1.16 -6.37
CA GLY A 205 -6.39 -1.27 -6.61
C GLY A 205 -5.64 0.04 -6.44
N TRP A 206 -4.40 -0.06 -5.99
CA TRP A 206 -3.43 1.04 -5.96
C TRP A 206 -2.21 0.72 -6.82
N SER A 207 -1.73 1.67 -7.62
CA SER A 207 -0.50 1.52 -8.40
C SER A 207 -0.50 0.23 -9.24
N THR A 208 0.44 -0.69 -9.01
CA THR A 208 0.47 -2.00 -9.68
C THR A 208 -0.78 -2.84 -9.42
N GLY A 209 -1.39 -2.74 -8.23
CA GLY A 209 -2.69 -3.37 -7.93
C GLY A 209 -3.83 -2.82 -8.78
N ALA A 210 -3.81 -1.52 -9.11
CA ALA A 210 -4.79 -0.94 -10.05
C ALA A 210 -4.56 -1.45 -11.48
N THR A 211 -3.31 -1.65 -11.89
CA THR A 211 -2.97 -2.30 -13.18
C THR A 211 -3.43 -3.76 -13.21
N MET A 212 -3.25 -4.50 -12.11
CA MET A 212 -3.79 -5.85 -11.96
C MET A 212 -5.31 -5.83 -12.12
N ALA A 213 -6.01 -4.91 -11.47
CA ALA A 213 -7.48 -4.79 -11.58
C ALA A 213 -7.94 -4.55 -13.02
N LEU A 214 -7.26 -3.68 -13.78
CA LEU A 214 -7.52 -3.46 -15.21
C LEU A 214 -7.31 -4.74 -16.02
N ARG A 215 -6.20 -5.44 -15.80
CA ARG A 215 -5.89 -6.69 -16.52
C ARG A 215 -6.88 -7.80 -16.16
N THR A 216 -7.25 -7.97 -14.90
CA THR A 216 -8.27 -8.93 -14.47
C THR A 216 -9.62 -8.60 -15.11
N ALA A 217 -10.02 -7.34 -15.18
CA ALA A 217 -11.26 -6.94 -15.86
C ALA A 217 -11.26 -7.26 -17.37
N ALA A 218 -10.10 -7.16 -18.02
CA ALA A 218 -9.96 -7.43 -19.45
C ALA A 218 -9.80 -8.93 -19.77
N LEU A 219 -9.06 -9.68 -18.94
CA LEU A 219 -8.54 -11.01 -19.29
C LEU A 219 -9.17 -12.15 -18.48
N SER A 220 -9.82 -11.86 -17.35
CA SER A 220 -10.42 -12.90 -16.51
C SER A 220 -11.54 -13.65 -17.24
N GLY A 221 -11.58 -14.96 -17.04
CA GLY A 221 -12.70 -15.81 -17.46
C GLY A 221 -13.99 -15.55 -16.67
N VAL A 222 -13.91 -14.87 -15.52
CA VAL A 222 -15.07 -14.48 -14.69
C VAL A 222 -15.30 -12.96 -14.69
N ARG A 223 -14.81 -12.26 -15.72
CA ARG A 223 -14.91 -10.79 -15.83
C ARG A 223 -16.35 -10.24 -15.75
N ASP A 224 -17.35 -11.00 -16.19
CA ASP A 224 -18.77 -10.59 -16.10
C ASP A 224 -19.28 -10.48 -14.66
N ARG A 225 -18.51 -10.98 -13.68
CA ARG A 225 -18.80 -10.84 -12.24
C ARG A 225 -18.15 -9.61 -11.62
N ILE A 226 -17.31 -8.87 -12.36
CA ILE A 226 -16.68 -7.63 -11.91
C ILE A 226 -17.65 -6.48 -12.17
N ALA A 227 -18.27 -5.98 -11.09
CA ALA A 227 -19.28 -4.92 -11.16
C ALA A 227 -18.69 -3.51 -11.20
N GLY A 228 -17.41 -3.34 -10.87
CA GLY A 228 -16.77 -2.04 -10.86
C GLY A 228 -15.28 -2.09 -10.54
N LEU A 229 -14.61 -0.99 -10.85
CA LEU A 229 -13.19 -0.77 -10.61
C LEU A 229 -13.00 0.55 -9.86
N VAL A 230 -12.17 0.53 -8.82
CA VAL A 230 -11.64 1.71 -8.14
C VAL A 230 -10.13 1.68 -8.32
N LEU A 231 -9.62 2.62 -9.13
CA LEU A 231 -8.25 2.62 -9.59
C LEU A 231 -7.54 3.86 -9.06
N ASP A 232 -6.67 3.68 -8.09
CA ASP A 232 -5.80 4.74 -7.60
C ASP A 232 -4.43 4.65 -8.29
N SER A 233 -4.14 5.66 -9.12
CA SER A 233 -2.83 5.85 -9.75
C SER A 233 -2.30 4.63 -10.52
N PRO A 234 -3.07 4.04 -11.47
CA PRO A 234 -2.66 2.83 -12.18
C PRO A 234 -1.37 3.02 -12.99
N VAL A 235 -0.53 1.99 -13.01
CA VAL A 235 0.63 1.93 -13.90
C VAL A 235 0.13 1.53 -15.30
N LEU A 236 -0.04 2.53 -16.17
CA LEU A 236 -0.50 2.32 -17.55
C LEU A 236 0.63 2.06 -18.55
N SER A 237 1.86 2.49 -18.22
CA SER A 237 3.06 2.21 -19.01
C SER A 237 4.17 1.69 -18.10
N TRP A 238 4.45 0.39 -18.24
CA TRP A 238 5.56 -0.28 -17.59
C TRP A 238 6.88 0.43 -17.85
N GLU A 239 7.19 0.68 -19.13
CA GLU A 239 8.48 1.23 -19.52
C GLU A 239 8.73 2.62 -18.92
N THR A 240 7.71 3.47 -18.93
CA THR A 240 7.79 4.81 -18.32
C THR A 240 8.01 4.70 -16.82
N THR A 241 7.35 3.75 -16.16
CA THR A 241 7.49 3.54 -14.71
C THR A 241 8.87 2.99 -14.36
N LEU A 242 9.38 2.05 -15.15
CA LEU A 242 10.75 1.55 -15.03
C LEU A 242 11.78 2.66 -15.17
N ARG A 243 11.67 3.47 -16.22
CA ARG A 243 12.56 4.61 -16.46
C ARG A 243 12.52 5.59 -15.29
N ALA A 244 11.33 5.89 -14.76
CA ALA A 244 11.16 6.74 -13.59
C ALA A 244 11.82 6.16 -12.33
N LEU A 245 11.65 4.86 -12.06
CA LEU A 245 12.29 4.18 -10.92
C LEU A 245 13.82 4.10 -11.06
N ALA A 246 14.32 3.86 -12.27
CA ALA A 246 15.75 3.85 -12.55
C ALA A 246 16.38 5.24 -12.33
N ALA A 247 15.72 6.30 -12.82
CA ALA A 247 16.12 7.69 -12.61
C ALA A 247 16.07 8.07 -11.13
N ALA A 248 15.01 7.71 -10.40
CA ALA A 248 14.89 7.97 -8.96
C ALA A 248 15.97 7.27 -8.13
N ARG A 249 16.44 6.09 -8.58
CA ARG A 249 17.58 5.38 -7.99
C ARG A 249 18.95 5.93 -8.43
N ARG A 250 18.99 7.01 -9.21
CA ARG A 250 20.21 7.60 -9.80
C ARG A 250 21.03 6.58 -10.60
N THR A 251 20.34 5.67 -11.28
CA THR A 251 21.00 4.69 -12.15
C THR A 251 21.62 5.44 -13.33
N PRO A 252 22.93 5.28 -13.60
CA PRO A 252 23.58 5.92 -14.75
C PRO A 252 22.88 5.53 -16.06
N GLY A 253 22.82 6.48 -17.00
CA GLY A 253 22.36 6.20 -18.36
C GLY A 253 23.30 5.25 -19.09
N ALA A 254 22.81 4.63 -20.17
CA ALA A 254 23.71 3.94 -21.09
C ALA A 254 24.69 4.95 -21.67
N LEU A 255 25.99 4.65 -21.59
CA LEU A 255 27.00 5.38 -22.35
C LEU A 255 26.77 5.03 -23.82
N LEU A 256 26.43 6.04 -24.63
CA LEU A 256 26.33 5.94 -26.08
C LEU A 256 27.72 6.09 -26.71
#